data_AF-A0A355YHL4-F1
#
_entry.id   AF-A0A355YHL4-F1
#
_cell.length_a   1.000
_cell.length_b   1.000
_cell.length_c   1.000
_cell.angle_alpha   90.00
_cell.angle_beta   90.00
_cell.angle_gamma   90.00
#
_symmetry.space_group_name_H-M   'P 1'
#
loop_
_entity.id
_entity.type
_entity.pdbx_description
1 polymer ?
#
loop_
_entity_poly.entity_id
_entity_poly.type
_entity_poly.pdbx_seq_one_letter_code
_entity_poly.pdbx_strand_id
1 'polypeptide(L)' 'DGTLAGTAGYAGEDCDNGHWWIEDDRWYRQWRQWAYGEAAGYALVLDGDQLRLYGEDGRLADTAVLTRPGRPRSRD' A
#
# COMPACT_ATOMS: atom_id res chain seq x y z
N ASP A 1 2.02 5.35 -10.73
CA ASP A 1 2.66 6.69 -10.75
C ASP A 1 3.35 7.04 -9.42
N GLY A 2 3.56 6.08 -8.52
CA GLY A 2 4.22 6.33 -7.25
C GLY A 2 3.38 7.14 -6.25
N THR A 3 2.08 7.31 -6.47
CA THR A 3 1.19 8.04 -5.55
C THR A 3 0.44 7.11 -4.62
N LEU A 4 0.16 7.57 -3.40
CA LEU A 4 -0.69 6.93 -2.41
C LEU A 4 -1.81 7.86 -1.97
N ALA A 5 -2.98 7.27 -1.73
CA ALA A 5 -4.09 7.90 -1.05
C ALA A 5 -4.61 6.92 0.00
N GLY A 6 -4.87 7.43 1.19
CA GLY A 6 -5.30 6.65 2.34
C GLY A 6 -6.44 7.36 3.05
N THR A 7 -7.34 6.57 3.62
CA THR A 7 -8.41 7.06 4.48
C THR A 7 -8.52 6.16 5.72
N ALA A 8 -8.64 6.78 6.90
CA ALA A 8 -8.77 6.15 8.20
C ALA A 8 -9.95 6.75 8.98
N GLY A 9 -10.35 6.08 10.06
CA GLY A 9 -11.54 6.43 10.83
C GLY A 9 -12.81 5.74 10.33
N TYR A 10 -13.88 5.83 11.12
CA TYR A 10 -15.13 5.11 10.87
C TYR A 10 -15.90 5.69 9.66
N ALA A 11 -15.87 7.01 9.47
CA ALA A 11 -16.53 7.68 8.35
C ALA A 11 -15.54 8.20 7.31
N GLY A 12 -14.28 7.81 7.39
CA GLY A 12 -13.21 8.28 6.52
C GLY A 12 -12.87 9.75 6.72
N GLU A 13 -13.05 10.27 7.93
CA GLU A 13 -12.72 11.65 8.26
C GLU A 13 -11.21 11.96 8.20
N ASP A 14 -10.36 10.95 8.34
CA ASP A 14 -8.91 11.10 8.30
C ASP A 14 -8.41 10.67 6.92
N CYS A 15 -8.00 11.63 6.09
CA CYS A 15 -7.49 11.37 4.75
C CYS A 15 -6.04 11.83 4.67
N ASP A 16 -5.20 11.00 4.07
CA ASP A 16 -3.83 11.37 3.78
C ASP A 16 -3.41 10.94 2.37
N ASN A 17 -2.39 11.61 1.86
CA ASN A 17 -1.77 11.31 0.59
C ASN A 17 -0.28 11.04 0.80
N GLY A 18 0.35 10.40 -0.16
CA GLY A 18 1.76 10.04 -0.03
C GLY A 18 2.38 9.56 -1.32
N HIS A 19 3.56 8.99 -1.16
CA HIS A 19 4.32 8.41 -2.25
C HIS A 19 4.80 7.01 -1.92
N TRP A 20 4.99 6.22 -2.95
CA TRP A 20 5.62 4.91 -2.87
C TRP A 20 6.65 4.74 -3.96
N TRP A 21 7.66 3.92 -3.67
CA TRP A 21 8.72 3.56 -4.60
C TRP A 21 9.22 2.14 -4.32
N ILE A 22 10.00 1.60 -5.25
CA ILE A 22 10.74 0.35 -5.06
C ILE A 22 12.21 0.69 -5.00
N GLU A 23 12.92 0.17 -4.00
CA GLU A 23 14.37 0.25 -3.88
C GLU A 23 14.87 -1.05 -3.26
N ASP A 24 15.96 -1.61 -3.78
CA ASP A 24 16.59 -2.84 -3.26
C ASP A 24 15.61 -3.99 -2.97
N ASP A 25 14.73 -4.27 -3.94
CA ASP A 25 13.69 -5.33 -3.87
C ASP A 25 12.69 -5.15 -2.71
N ARG A 26 12.58 -3.92 -2.19
CA ARG A 26 11.63 -3.54 -1.13
C ARG A 26 10.66 -2.50 -1.63
N TRP A 27 9.44 -2.58 -1.13
CA TRP A 27 8.41 -1.59 -1.35
C TRP A 27 8.42 -0.59 -0.21
N TYR A 28 8.55 0.69 -0.54
CA TYR A 28 8.53 1.77 0.44
C TYR A 28 7.27 2.61 0.29
N ARG A 29 6.74 3.09 1.41
CA ARG A 29 5.76 4.17 1.44
C ARG A 29 6.15 5.27 2.39
N GLN A 30 5.78 6.48 2.02
CA GLN A 30 5.84 7.65 2.86
C GLN A 30 4.52 8.40 2.74
N TRP A 31 3.81 8.52 3.85
CA TRP A 31 2.63 9.35 3.98
C TRP A 31 3.04 10.81 4.16
N ARG A 32 2.12 11.76 3.97
CA ARG A 32 2.42 13.18 4.19
C ARG A 32 2.29 13.57 5.66
N GLN A 33 1.33 13.00 6.37
CA GLN A 33 1.00 13.33 7.76
C GLN A 33 0.99 12.10 8.66
N TRP A 34 0.47 10.97 8.19
CA TRP A 34 0.46 9.73 8.95
C TRP A 34 1.88 9.22 9.20
N ALA A 35 2.05 8.53 10.33
CA ALA A 35 3.36 8.07 10.81
C ALA A 35 4.42 9.20 10.79
N TYR A 36 4.03 10.43 11.09
CA TYR A 36 4.91 11.62 11.09
C TYR A 36 5.59 11.91 9.73
N GLY A 37 5.04 11.37 8.65
CA GLY A 37 5.64 11.45 7.33
C GLY A 37 6.93 10.65 7.18
N GLU A 38 7.16 9.67 8.05
CA GLU A 38 8.33 8.79 7.95
C GLU A 38 8.17 7.80 6.78
N ALA A 39 9.29 7.54 6.11
CA ALA A 39 9.37 6.49 5.13
C ALA A 39 9.50 5.13 5.83
N ALA A 40 8.73 4.15 5.39
CA ALA A 40 8.79 2.78 5.89
C ALA A 40 8.95 1.80 4.74
N GLY A 41 9.89 0.87 4.89
CA GLY A 41 10.20 -0.19 3.92
C GLY A 41 9.59 -1.54 4.29
N TYR A 42 9.09 -2.25 3.29
CA TYR A 42 8.39 -3.52 3.47
C TYR A 42 8.87 -4.56 2.46
N ALA A 43 9.07 -5.79 2.95
CA ALA A 43 9.13 -6.97 2.10
C ALA A 43 7.70 -7.40 1.74
N LEU A 44 7.45 -7.65 0.46
CA LEU A 44 6.13 -8.04 -0.04
C LEU A 44 6.06 -9.53 -0.30
N VAL A 45 5.02 -10.17 0.22
CA VAL A 45 4.67 -11.56 -0.13
C VAL A 45 3.27 -11.58 -0.70
N LEU A 46 3.12 -12.08 -1.92
CA LEU A 46 1.83 -12.30 -2.56
C LEU A 46 1.40 -13.76 -2.37
N ASP A 47 0.22 -13.96 -1.83
CA ASP A 47 -0.42 -15.28 -1.65
C ASP A 47 -1.83 -15.23 -2.23
N GLY A 48 -1.98 -15.74 -3.45
CA GLY A 48 -3.18 -15.56 -4.25
C GLY A 48 -3.46 -14.07 -4.51
N ASP A 49 -4.55 -13.56 -3.95
CA ASP A 49 -4.92 -12.14 -4.05
C ASP A 49 -4.59 -11.37 -2.76
N GLN A 50 -4.04 -12.02 -1.72
CA GLN A 50 -3.62 -11.35 -0.50
C GLN A 50 -2.15 -10.91 -0.61
N LEU A 51 -1.90 -9.63 -0.38
CA LEU A 51 -0.57 -9.06 -0.22
C LEU A 51 -0.26 -8.93 1.27
N ARG A 52 0.88 -9.45 1.69
CA ARG A 52 1.40 -9.34 3.06
C ARG A 52 2.64 -8.45 3.06
N LEU A 53 2.64 -7.44 3.92
CA LEU A 53 3.72 -6.47 4.05
C LEU A 53 4.47 -6.78 5.36
N TYR A 54 5.73 -7.16 5.23
CA TYR A 54 6.59 -7.46 6.37
C TYR A 54 7.56 -6.31 6.61
N GLY A 55 7.62 -5.83 7.85
CA GLY A 55 8.56 -4.79 8.25
C GLY A 55 10.00 -5.28 8.28
N GLU A 56 10.94 -4.38 8.58
CA GLU A 56 12.36 -4.70 8.71
C GLU A 56 12.67 -5.73 9.79
N ASP A 57 11.83 -5.80 10.83
CA ASP A 57 11.93 -6.79 11.91
C ASP A 57 11.43 -8.19 11.51
N GLY A 58 10.97 -8.35 10.26
CA GLY A 58 10.40 -9.60 9.74
C GLY A 58 8.99 -9.91 10.25
N ARG A 59 8.36 -9.00 11.00
CA ARG A 59 6.97 -9.16 11.44
C ARG A 59 6.01 -8.65 10.39
N LEU A 60 4.83 -9.27 10.37
CA LEU A 60 3.73 -8.81 9.53
C LEU A 60 3.25 -7.45 10.04
N ALA A 61 3.45 -6.41 9.24
CA ALA A 61 3.03 -5.05 9.55
C ALA A 61 1.63 -4.75 9.01
N ASP A 62 1.30 -5.29 7.83
CA ASP A 62 0.05 -4.97 7.13
C ASP A 62 -0.36 -6.08 6.16
N THR A 63 -1.65 -6.10 5.79
CA THR A 63 -2.18 -6.97 4.74
C THR A 63 -3.13 -6.21 3.84
N ALA A 64 -3.01 -6.41 2.53
CA ALA A 64 -3.92 -5.86 1.54
C ALA A 64 -4.50 -6.96 0.65
N VAL A 65 -5.59 -6.65 -0.05
CA VAL A 65 -6.16 -7.53 -1.08
C VAL A 65 -6.03 -6.83 -2.43
N LEU A 66 -5.45 -7.52 -3.41
CA LEU A 66 -5.37 -7.02 -4.77
C LEU A 66 -6.75 -7.08 -5.42
N THR A 67 -7.32 -5.92 -5.71
CA THR A 67 -8.51 -5.81 -6.54
C THR A 67 -8.06 -5.64 -8.00
N ARG A 68 -8.38 -6.62 -8.83
CA ARG A 68 -8.17 -6.49 -10.27
C ARG A 68 -9.39 -5.75 -10.85
N PRO A 69 -9.22 -4.59 -11.52
CA PRO A 69 -10.32 -4.01 -12.25
C PRO A 69 -10.80 -5.04 -13.29
N GLY A 70 -12.10 -5.34 -13.30
CA GLY A 70 -12.67 -6.27 -14.25
C GLY A 70 -12.28 -5.87 -15.67
N ARG A 71 -11.80 -6.82 -16.48
CA ARG A 71 -11.45 -6.59 -17.88
C ARG A 71 -12.59 -5.79 -18.53
N PRO A 72 -12.35 -4.59 -19.08
CA PRO A 72 -13.41 -3.86 -19.77
C PRO A 72 -13.94 -4.79 -20.86
N ARG A 73 -15.25 -5.05 -20.85
CA ARG A 73 -15.90 -5.78 -21.95
C ARG A 73 -15.62 -4.98 -23.21
N SER A 74 -14.92 -5.57 -24.17
CA SER A 74 -14.84 -5.02 -25.52
C SER A 74 -16.28 -4.79 -25.99
N ARG A 75 -16.62 -3.55 -26.34
CA ARG A 75 -17.82 -3.29 -27.14
C ARG A 75 -17.47 -3.72 -28.55
N ASP A 76 -18.15 -4.76 -29.03
CA ASP A 76 -18.25 -5.08 -30.46
C ASP A 76 -19.03 -4.00 -31.20
#